data_AF-A0A1I6PBU7-F1
#
_entry.id   AF-A0A1I6PBU7-F1
#
_cell.length_a   1.000
_cell.length_b   1.000
_cell.length_c   1.000
_cell.angle_alpha   90.00
_cell.angle_beta   90.00
_cell.angle_gamma   90.00
#
_symmetry.space_group_name_H-M   'P 1'
#
loop_
_entity.id
_entity.type
_entity.pdbx_description
1 polymer ?
#
loop_
_entity_poly.entity_id
_entity_poly.type
_entity_poly.pdbx_seq_one_letter_code
_entity_poly.pdbx_strand_id
1 'polypeptide(L)'
;MFCKNNYGKPYLKNHPTISFNLSHSGDFVVCVFDNHPVGIDIEKIKIIEYISLAKKFFTKKEYNYIMKGDFRQQLDKFYDIWTLKESFIKCCGKGLSLPLNSFSVEIYGCNDIKLVTDSSSAKYTLQILEIDPEYKMSMCTLHTDITSNIIILNQNELINKYREIYTK
;
A
#
# COMPACT_ATOMS: atom_id res chain seq x y z
N MET A 1 13.73 -15.94 12.39
CA MET A 1 14.66 -15.67 11.27
C MET A 1 13.89 -15.03 10.12
N PHE A 2 14.39 -13.92 9.58
CA PHE A 2 13.84 -13.28 8.38
C PHE A 2 14.37 -13.97 7.12
N CYS A 3 13.48 -14.21 6.16
CA CYS A 3 13.80 -14.76 4.84
C CYS A 3 13.08 -13.94 3.75
N LYS A 4 13.37 -14.20 2.48
CA LYS A 4 12.71 -13.57 1.33
C LYS A 4 12.14 -14.64 0.40
N ASN A 5 10.97 -14.40 -0.16
CA ASN A 5 10.42 -15.26 -1.22
C ASN A 5 11.15 -15.02 -2.56
N ASN A 6 10.76 -15.75 -3.61
CA ASN A 6 11.37 -15.64 -4.94
C ASN A 6 11.25 -14.25 -5.59
N TYR A 7 10.40 -13.37 -5.06
CA TYR A 7 10.18 -12.00 -5.54
C TYR A 7 10.72 -10.94 -4.56
N GLY A 8 11.46 -11.36 -3.52
CA GLY A 8 12.06 -10.47 -2.55
C GLY A 8 11.16 -10.04 -1.38
N LYS A 9 9.89 -10.45 -1.34
CA LYS A 9 8.98 -10.14 -0.21
C LYS A 9 9.50 -10.83 1.06
N PRO A 10 9.76 -10.08 2.15
CA PRO A 10 10.26 -10.67 3.39
C PRO A 10 9.17 -11.46 4.12
N TYR A 11 9.57 -12.50 4.85
CA TYR A 11 8.68 -13.33 5.69
C TYR A 11 9.42 -13.88 6.93
N LEU A 12 8.66 -14.30 7.95
CA LEU A 12 9.19 -14.90 9.17
C LEU A 12 9.21 -16.43 9.07
N LYS A 13 10.38 -17.03 8.83
CA LYS A 13 10.52 -18.50 8.66
C LYS A 13 9.98 -19.31 9.84
N ASN A 14 10.17 -18.80 11.06
CA ASN A 14 9.75 -19.49 12.29
C ASN A 14 8.33 -19.11 12.75
N HIS A 15 7.69 -18.15 12.05
CA HIS A 15 6.33 -17.70 12.35
C HIS A 15 5.55 -17.55 11.04
N PRO A 16 5.30 -18.67 10.31
CA PRO A 16 4.74 -18.64 8.96
C PRO A 16 3.30 -18.11 8.90
N THR A 17 2.60 -18.09 10.03
CA THR A 17 1.26 -17.51 10.16
C THR A 17 1.27 -15.99 10.24
N ILE A 18 2.41 -15.36 10.52
CA ILE A 18 2.53 -13.90 10.59
C ILE A 18 2.99 -13.39 9.22
N SER A 19 2.08 -12.75 8.52
CA SER A 19 2.38 -11.95 7.34
C SER A 19 2.67 -10.51 7.76
N PHE A 20 3.65 -9.88 7.13
CA PHE A 20 3.91 -8.47 7.34
C PHE A 20 4.37 -7.80 6.04
N ASN A 21 4.25 -6.48 6.01
CA ASN A 21 4.77 -5.67 4.92
C ASN A 21 5.22 -4.30 5.44
N LEU A 22 6.22 -3.72 4.78
CA LEU A 22 6.83 -2.45 5.13
C LEU A 22 6.77 -1.52 3.92
N SER A 23 6.56 -0.23 4.18
CA SER A 23 6.83 0.83 3.22
C SER A 23 7.44 2.03 3.95
N HIS A 24 8.15 2.88 3.21
CA HIS A 24 8.70 4.10 3.76
C HIS A 24 8.77 5.17 2.67
N SER A 25 8.48 6.40 3.02
CA SER A 25 8.64 7.56 2.15
C SER A 25 8.75 8.79 3.02
N GLY A 26 9.63 9.73 2.64
CA GLY A 26 9.93 10.91 3.44
C GLY A 26 10.30 10.56 4.88
N ASP A 27 9.50 11.06 5.81
CA ASP A 27 9.73 11.02 7.27
C ASP A 27 9.06 9.81 7.93
N PHE A 28 8.28 9.02 7.17
CA PHE A 28 7.52 7.90 7.70
C PHE A 28 8.08 6.54 7.27
N VAL A 29 8.08 5.61 8.23
CA VAL A 29 8.19 4.17 8.00
C VAL A 29 6.90 3.55 8.52
N VAL A 30 6.23 2.76 7.70
CA VAL A 30 4.97 2.09 8.05
C VAL A 30 5.15 0.59 7.98
N CYS A 31 4.55 -0.11 8.95
CA CYS A 31 4.56 -1.55 9.05
C CYS A 31 3.13 -2.03 9.26
N VAL A 32 2.72 -3.02 8.48
CA VAL A 32 1.45 -3.73 8.66
C VAL A 32 1.75 -5.20 8.90
N PHE A 33 0.96 -5.83 9.76
CA PHE A 33 1.05 -7.25 10.08
C PHE A 33 -0.36 -7.84 10.20
N ASP A 34 -0.51 -9.08 9.77
CA ASP A 34 -1.79 -9.79 9.70
C ASP A 34 -1.53 -11.31 9.70
N ASN A 35 -2.57 -12.11 9.91
CA ASN A 35 -2.52 -13.56 9.74
C ASN A 35 -2.81 -14.02 8.30
N HIS A 36 -3.14 -13.08 7.41
CA HIS A 36 -3.31 -13.28 5.97
C HIS A 36 -2.33 -12.43 5.17
N PRO A 37 -2.11 -12.70 3.87
CA PRO A 37 -1.32 -11.81 3.03
C PRO A 37 -1.81 -10.37 3.13
N VAL A 38 -0.87 -9.48 3.41
CA VAL A 38 -1.13 -8.04 3.56
C VAL A 38 -0.06 -7.25 2.83
N GLY A 39 -0.42 -6.04 2.39
CA GLY A 39 0.47 -5.07 1.77
C GLY A 39 0.12 -3.66 2.23
N ILE A 40 1.13 -2.81 2.39
CA ILE A 40 0.99 -1.39 2.72
C ILE A 40 1.93 -0.57 1.83
N ASP A 41 1.48 0.60 1.44
CA ASP A 41 2.32 1.56 0.75
C ASP A 41 2.07 2.98 1.27
N ILE A 42 3.13 3.79 1.32
CA ILE A 42 3.08 5.19 1.72
C ILE A 42 3.99 6.00 0.80
N GLU A 43 3.51 7.15 0.34
CA GLU A 43 4.29 8.08 -0.47
C GLU A 43 4.12 9.53 -0.05
N LYS A 44 5.24 10.26 0.06
CA LYS A 44 5.24 11.71 0.23
C LYS A 44 4.84 12.36 -1.09
N ILE A 45 3.82 13.20 -1.06
CA ILE A 45 3.33 13.94 -2.23
C ILE A 45 4.42 14.92 -2.67
N LYS A 46 4.86 14.80 -3.92
CA LYS A 46 5.83 15.70 -4.56
C LYS A 46 5.31 16.12 -5.92
N ILE A 47 5.67 17.32 -6.36
CA ILE A 47 5.39 17.75 -7.73
C ILE A 47 6.32 16.97 -8.67
N ILE A 48 5.71 16.14 -9.52
CA ILE A 48 6.40 15.27 -10.48
C ILE A 48 5.67 15.30 -11.83
N GLU A 49 6.25 14.67 -12.85
CA GLU A 49 5.66 14.47 -14.18
C GLU A 49 4.55 13.38 -14.18
N TYR A 50 3.57 13.53 -13.28
CA TYR A 50 2.56 12.50 -12.99
C TYR A 50 1.70 12.14 -14.21
N ILE A 51 1.46 13.09 -15.13
CA ILE A 51 0.66 12.86 -16.35
C ILE A 51 1.35 11.82 -17.24
N SER A 52 2.67 11.96 -17.43
CA SER A 52 3.47 11.02 -18.23
C SER A 52 3.52 9.64 -17.59
N LEU A 53 3.73 9.59 -16.27
CA LEU A 53 3.76 8.35 -15.50
C LEU A 53 2.41 7.63 -15.53
N ALA A 54 1.31 8.34 -15.28
CA ALA A 54 -0.04 7.80 -15.34
C ALA A 54 -0.34 7.23 -16.73
N LYS A 55 0.00 7.96 -17.79
CA LYS A 55 -0.20 7.50 -19.17
C LYS A 55 0.61 6.24 -19.50
N LYS A 56 1.80 6.09 -18.91
CA LYS A 56 2.70 4.98 -19.17
C LYS A 56 2.33 3.71 -18.39
N PHE A 57 1.94 3.85 -17.13
CA PHE A 57 1.83 2.72 -16.21
C PHE A 57 0.40 2.35 -15.80
N PHE A 58 -0.56 3.27 -15.91
CA PHE A 58 -1.93 3.04 -15.44
C PHE A 58 -2.88 2.67 -16.57
N THR A 59 -4.04 2.12 -16.21
CA THR A 59 -5.09 1.83 -17.18
C THR A 59 -5.68 3.12 -17.74
N LYS A 60 -6.29 3.05 -18.92
CA LYS A 60 -6.98 4.21 -19.52
C LYS A 60 -8.08 4.77 -18.61
N LYS A 61 -8.75 3.92 -17.83
CA LYS A 61 -9.80 4.32 -16.90
C LYS A 61 -9.23 5.10 -15.71
N GLU A 62 -8.13 4.62 -15.13
CA GLU A 62 -7.40 5.31 -14.06
C GLU A 62 -6.82 6.64 -14.54
N TYR A 63 -6.17 6.66 -15.71
CA TYR A 63 -5.66 7.89 -16.32
C TYR A 63 -6.78 8.93 -16.49
N ASN A 64 -7.92 8.54 -17.07
CA ASN A 64 -9.07 9.43 -17.23
C ASN A 64 -9.67 9.89 -15.90
N TYR A 65 -9.59 9.08 -14.84
CA TYR A 65 -10.01 9.47 -13.50
C TYR A 65 -9.07 10.52 -12.90
N ILE A 66 -7.76 10.30 -13.01
CA ILE A 66 -6.70 11.20 -12.54
C ILE A 66 -6.84 12.56 -13.22
N MET A 67 -7.04 12.60 -14.53
CA MET A 67 -7.10 13.85 -15.31
C MET A 67 -8.33 14.74 -15.04
N LYS A 68 -9.24 14.35 -14.14
CA LYS A 68 -10.38 15.18 -13.74
C LYS A 68 -10.00 16.12 -12.59
N GLY A 69 -10.35 17.39 -12.70
CA GLY A 69 -10.13 18.39 -11.64
C GLY A 69 -8.94 19.30 -11.92
N ASP A 70 -8.58 20.12 -10.94
CA ASP A 70 -7.41 20.99 -11.02
C ASP A 70 -6.09 20.24 -10.77
N PHE A 71 -4.96 20.92 -10.97
CA PHE A 71 -3.62 20.35 -10.80
C PHE A 71 -3.43 19.62 -9.46
N ARG A 72 -3.92 20.18 -8.35
CA ARG A 72 -3.71 19.60 -7.02
C ARG A 72 -4.53 18.33 -6.87
N GLN A 73 -5.79 18.37 -7.30
CA GLN A 73 -6.68 17.21 -7.31
C GLN A 73 -6.13 16.09 -8.19
N GLN A 74 -5.57 16.41 -9.35
CA GLN A 74 -4.97 15.41 -10.25
C GLN A 74 -3.75 14.75 -9.60
N LEU A 75 -2.87 15.53 -8.96
CA LEU A 75 -1.70 15.01 -8.26
C LEU A 75 -2.10 14.11 -7.08
N ASP A 76 -3.07 14.53 -6.28
CA ASP A 76 -3.57 13.73 -5.15
C ASP A 76 -4.16 12.40 -5.63
N LYS A 77 -4.97 12.42 -6.70
CA LYS A 77 -5.52 11.20 -7.32
C LYS A 77 -4.45 10.28 -7.90
N PHE A 78 -3.39 10.84 -8.47
CA PHE A 78 -2.26 10.04 -8.96
C PHE A 78 -1.65 9.24 -7.82
N TYR A 79 -1.36 9.90 -6.69
CA TYR A 79 -0.77 9.23 -5.53
C TYR A 79 -1.74 8.24 -4.89
N ASP A 80 -3.05 8.53 -4.83
CA ASP A 80 -4.06 7.56 -4.35
C ASP A 80 -4.02 6.27 -5.18
N ILE A 81 -4.06 6.39 -6.52
CA ILE A 81 -3.98 5.22 -7.41
C ILE A 81 -2.62 4.53 -7.26
N TRP A 82 -1.51 5.27 -7.18
CA TRP A 82 -0.18 4.71 -7.03
C TRP A 82 -0.07 3.83 -5.78
N THR A 83 -0.40 4.38 -4.61
CA THR A 83 -0.26 3.66 -3.33
C THR A 83 -1.22 2.49 -3.24
N LEU A 84 -2.44 2.60 -3.78
CA LEU A 84 -3.38 1.48 -3.84
C LEU A 84 -2.82 0.32 -4.66
N LYS A 85 -2.24 0.60 -5.84
CA LYS A 85 -1.70 -0.43 -6.72
C LYS A 85 -0.43 -1.07 -6.14
N GLU A 86 0.47 -0.28 -5.57
CA GLU A 86 1.66 -0.79 -4.89
C GLU A 86 1.28 -1.64 -3.66
N SER A 87 0.29 -1.21 -2.87
CA SER A 87 -0.18 -2.00 -1.72
C SER A 87 -0.74 -3.36 -2.16
N PHE A 88 -1.45 -3.43 -3.29
CA PHE A 88 -1.94 -4.68 -3.87
C PHE A 88 -0.80 -5.58 -4.36
N ILE A 89 0.15 -5.05 -5.10
CA ILE A 89 1.33 -5.79 -5.57
C ILE A 89 2.12 -6.37 -4.38
N LYS A 90 2.33 -5.54 -3.35
CA LYS A 90 2.97 -5.94 -2.10
C LYS A 90 2.17 -7.02 -1.38
N CYS A 91 0.84 -6.94 -1.37
CA CYS A 91 -0.03 -7.97 -0.80
C CYS A 91 0.13 -9.32 -1.53
N CYS A 92 0.02 -9.33 -2.86
CA CYS A 92 0.25 -10.52 -3.69
C CYS A 92 1.64 -11.13 -3.53
N GLY A 93 2.64 -10.31 -3.17
CA GLY A 93 4.01 -10.78 -2.91
C GLY A 93 4.75 -11.25 -4.16
N LYS A 94 4.32 -10.79 -5.33
CA LYS A 94 4.94 -11.08 -6.64
C LYS A 94 5.93 -10.00 -7.08
N GLY A 95 6.16 -8.96 -6.28
CA GLY A 95 7.04 -7.83 -6.64
C GLY A 95 6.61 -7.16 -7.95
N LEU A 96 7.56 -6.49 -8.63
CA LEU A 96 7.33 -5.79 -9.90
C LEU A 96 6.98 -6.70 -11.10
N SER A 97 6.80 -8.01 -10.89
CA SER A 97 6.40 -8.92 -11.96
C SER A 97 4.94 -8.76 -12.41
N LEU A 98 4.13 -8.00 -11.64
CA LEU A 98 2.76 -7.67 -12.02
C LEU A 98 2.73 -6.27 -12.66
N PRO A 99 2.53 -6.15 -13.99
CA PRO A 99 2.45 -4.86 -14.64
C PRO A 99 1.29 -4.03 -14.07
N LEU A 100 1.54 -2.76 -13.75
CA LEU A 100 0.50 -1.89 -13.20
C LEU A 100 -0.71 -1.77 -14.15
N ASN A 101 -0.54 -1.85 -15.46
CA ASN A 101 -1.64 -1.79 -16.42
C ASN A 101 -2.42 -3.12 -16.59
N SER A 102 -2.06 -4.20 -15.87
CA SER A 102 -2.75 -5.50 -15.97
C SER A 102 -3.94 -5.65 -15.02
N PHE A 103 -4.22 -4.64 -14.18
CA PHE A 103 -5.36 -4.58 -13.28
C PHE A 103 -5.75 -3.11 -13.09
N SER A 104 -6.99 -2.88 -12.65
CA SER A 104 -7.51 -1.53 -12.41
C SER A 104 -7.94 -1.36 -10.96
N VAL A 105 -7.67 -0.19 -10.40
CA VAL A 105 -8.25 0.31 -9.16
C VAL A 105 -9.27 1.38 -9.52
N GLU A 106 -10.48 1.25 -8.99
CA GLU A 106 -11.59 2.15 -9.27
C GLU A 106 -12.10 2.77 -7.97
N ILE A 107 -12.07 4.10 -7.88
CA ILE A 107 -12.45 4.86 -6.69
C ILE A 107 -13.80 5.54 -6.95
N TYR A 108 -14.81 5.19 -6.16
CA TYR A 108 -16.18 5.72 -6.23
C TYR A 108 -16.51 6.68 -5.07
N GLY A 109 -15.69 6.69 -4.02
CA GLY A 109 -15.80 7.56 -2.85
C GLY A 109 -14.69 7.29 -1.84
N CYS A 110 -14.72 7.95 -0.68
CA CYS A 110 -13.63 7.90 0.31
C CYS A 110 -13.28 6.49 0.80
N ASN A 111 -14.26 5.56 0.79
CA ASN A 111 -14.09 4.17 1.21
C ASN A 111 -14.67 3.16 0.21
N ASP A 112 -15.02 3.60 -1.00
CA ASP A 112 -15.56 2.72 -2.04
C ASP A 112 -14.49 2.54 -3.13
N ILE A 113 -13.65 1.53 -2.91
CA ILE A 113 -12.51 1.21 -3.77
C ILE A 113 -12.67 -0.22 -4.25
N LYS A 114 -12.71 -0.39 -5.58
CA LYS A 114 -12.83 -1.69 -6.22
C LYS A 114 -11.56 -2.05 -6.97
N LEU A 115 -11.02 -3.22 -6.67
CA LEU A 115 -10.00 -3.86 -7.48
C LEU A 115 -10.68 -4.66 -8.61
N VAL A 116 -10.26 -4.41 -9.85
CA VAL A 116 -10.69 -5.13 -11.05
C VAL A 116 -9.50 -5.86 -11.63
N THR A 117 -9.54 -7.20 -11.58
CA THR A 117 -8.48 -8.10 -12.07
C THR A 117 -9.11 -9.38 -12.60
N ASP A 118 -8.46 -10.04 -13.56
CA ASP A 118 -8.92 -11.30 -14.15
C ASP A 118 -8.82 -12.49 -13.18
N SER A 119 -8.14 -12.30 -12.05
CA SER A 119 -7.88 -13.36 -11.06
C SER A 119 -9.09 -13.58 -10.15
N SER A 120 -9.81 -14.69 -10.38
CA SER A 120 -11.11 -15.00 -9.76
C SER A 120 -11.09 -15.69 -8.39
N SER A 121 -9.92 -15.94 -7.79
CA SER A 121 -9.84 -16.84 -6.61
C SER A 121 -9.75 -16.16 -5.23
N ALA A 122 -9.31 -14.90 -5.15
CA ALA A 122 -9.13 -14.22 -3.87
C ALA A 122 -9.77 -12.83 -3.90
N LYS A 123 -10.62 -12.54 -2.90
CA LYS A 123 -11.23 -11.23 -2.72
C LYS A 123 -10.25 -10.35 -1.94
N TYR A 124 -9.71 -9.34 -2.62
CA TYR A 124 -8.86 -8.33 -2.00
C TYR A 124 -9.69 -7.12 -1.62
N THR A 125 -9.41 -6.56 -0.45
CA THR A 125 -9.95 -5.29 0.01
C THR A 125 -8.83 -4.26 0.04
N LEU A 126 -9.12 -3.08 -0.51
CA LEU A 126 -8.21 -1.94 -0.57
C LEU A 126 -8.77 -0.81 0.29
N GLN A 127 -7.89 -0.09 0.99
CA GLN A 127 -8.28 1.07 1.77
C GLN A 127 -7.19 2.15 1.73
N ILE A 128 -7.62 3.41 1.59
CA ILE A 128 -6.77 4.58 1.82
C ILE A 128 -6.78 4.90 3.31
N LEU A 129 -5.61 5.16 3.86
CA LEU A 129 -5.43 5.50 5.27
C LEU A 129 -4.84 6.91 5.35
N GLU A 130 -5.45 7.77 6.16
CA GLU A 130 -4.96 9.13 6.37
C GLU A 130 -4.15 9.20 7.65
N ILE A 131 -2.88 9.62 7.53
CA ILE A 131 -2.01 9.88 8.69
C ILE A 131 -1.44 11.30 8.68
N ASP A 132 -1.25 11.87 7.50
CA ASP A 132 -0.67 13.18 7.28
C ASP A 132 -1.09 13.71 5.90
N PRO A 133 -1.50 14.98 5.75
CA PRO A 133 -1.99 15.53 4.49
C PRO A 133 -0.91 15.64 3.38
N GLU A 134 0.37 15.58 3.72
CA GLU A 134 1.48 15.55 2.76
C GLU A 134 1.80 14.15 2.24
N TYR A 135 1.09 13.12 2.72
CA TYR A 135 1.33 11.73 2.37
C TYR A 135 0.05 11.06 1.88
N LYS A 136 0.21 10.12 0.94
CA LYS A 136 -0.82 9.13 0.64
C LYS A 136 -0.38 7.78 1.16
N MET A 137 -1.28 7.08 1.84
CA MET A 137 -1.04 5.75 2.35
C MET A 137 -2.20 4.83 1.99
N SER A 138 -1.90 3.60 1.61
CA SER A 138 -2.91 2.61 1.27
C SER A 138 -2.52 1.22 1.74
N MET A 139 -3.53 0.42 2.08
CA MET A 139 -3.36 -0.98 2.44
C MET A 139 -4.20 -1.91 1.58
N CYS A 140 -3.72 -3.14 1.44
CA CYS A 140 -4.43 -4.24 0.80
C CYS A 140 -4.41 -5.47 1.72
N THR A 141 -5.56 -6.10 1.93
CA THR A 141 -5.73 -7.34 2.71
C THR A 141 -6.74 -8.28 2.02
N LEU A 142 -6.85 -9.50 2.54
CA LEU A 142 -7.88 -10.49 2.16
C LEU A 142 -9.13 -10.42 3.05
N HIS A 143 -9.10 -9.65 4.15
CA HIS A 143 -10.28 -9.45 5.00
C HIS A 143 -11.33 -8.58 4.29
N THR A 144 -12.62 -8.83 4.54
CA THR A 144 -13.73 -8.02 3.99
C THR A 144 -13.89 -6.69 4.71
N ASP A 145 -13.59 -6.67 6.00
CA ASP A 145 -13.71 -5.50 6.87
C ASP A 145 -12.35 -5.16 7.43
N ILE A 146 -12.00 -3.88 7.38
CA ILE A 146 -10.72 -3.40 7.87
C ILE A 146 -10.95 -2.59 9.14
N THR A 147 -10.51 -3.13 10.27
CA THR A 147 -10.36 -2.39 11.53
C THR A 147 -8.88 -2.06 11.71
N SER A 148 -8.44 -0.98 11.06
CA SER A 148 -7.05 -0.53 11.15
C SER A 148 -6.84 0.29 12.43
N ASN A 149 -6.19 -0.31 13.43
CA ASN A 149 -5.65 0.41 14.57
C ASN A 149 -4.24 0.92 14.20
N ILE A 150 -4.14 2.18 13.78
CA ILE A 150 -2.84 2.80 13.47
C ILE A 150 -2.17 3.19 14.79
N ILE A 151 -1.03 2.56 15.08
CA ILE A 151 -0.19 2.91 16.22
C ILE A 151 0.96 3.76 15.70
N ILE A 152 0.96 5.04 16.07
CA ILE A 152 2.05 5.97 15.74
C ILE A 152 3.08 5.90 16.85
N LEU A 153 4.35 5.67 16.47
CA LEU A 153 5.48 5.63 17.38
C LEU A 153 6.56 6.58 16.88
N ASN A 154 7.12 7.38 17.78
CA ASN A 154 8.36 8.09 17.52
C ASN A 154 9.59 7.18 17.78
N GLN A 155 10.77 7.67 17.43
CA GLN A 155 12.02 6.93 17.57
C GLN A 155 12.28 6.45 19.01
N ASN A 156 12.05 7.30 20.01
CA ASN A 156 12.30 6.96 21.41
C ASN A 156 11.33 5.89 21.90
N GLU A 157 10.06 5.98 21.54
CA GLU A 157 9.05 4.98 21.89
C GLU A 157 9.37 3.61 21.27
N LEU A 158 9.81 3.58 20.01
CA LEU A 158 10.23 2.34 19.35
C LEU A 158 11.46 1.72 20.04
N ILE A 159 12.47 2.53 20.35
CA ILE A 159 13.68 2.07 21.05
C ILE A 159 13.32 1.53 22.44
N ASN A 160 12.44 2.20 23.17
CA ASN A 160 12.02 1.77 24.50
C ASN A 160 11.25 0.45 24.43
N LYS A 161 10.29 0.30 23.51
CA LYS A 161 9.57 -0.97 23.28
C LYS A 161 10.53 -2.09 22.92
N TYR A 162 11.53 -1.82 22.08
CA TYR A 162 12.54 -2.82 21.74
C TYR A 162 13.33 -3.24 22.99
N ARG A 163 13.80 -2.30 23.81
CA ARG A 163 14.54 -2.60 25.03
C ARG A 163 13.73 -3.47 26.00
N GLU A 164 12.45 -3.16 26.22
CA GLU A 164 11.55 -3.92 27.11
C GLU A 164 11.45 -5.40 26.74
N ILE A 165 11.55 -5.74 25.45
CA ILE A 165 11.51 -7.13 24.96
C ILE A 165 12.80 -7.89 25.28
N TYR A 166 13.96 -7.22 25.28
CA TYR A 166 15.28 -7.84 25.47
C TYR A 166 15.78 -7.79 26.92
N THR A 167 15.15 -7.00 27.79
CA THR A 167 15.42 -6.98 29.23
C THR A 167 14.56 -7.97 30.03
N LYS A 168 13.72 -8.75 29.37
CA LYS A 168 13.00 -9.92 29.93
C LYS A 168 13.62 -11.20 29.41
#